data_AF-A0AA50UDF4-F1
#
_entry.id   AF-A0AA50UDF4-F1
#
_cell.length_a   1.000
_cell.length_b   1.000
_cell.length_c   1.000
_cell.angle_alpha   90.00
_cell.angle_beta   90.00
_cell.angle_gamma   90.00
#
_symmetry.space_group_name_H-M   'P 1'
#
loop_
_entity.id
_entity.type
_entity.pdbx_description
1 polymer ?
#
loop_
_entity_poly.entity_id
_entity_poly.type
_entity_poly.pdbx_seq_one_letter_code
_entity_poly.pdbx_strand_id
1 'polypeptide(L)' 'KRKHKKKEKSEDDKVDEDCLKHGGWWKVEKIEDVSGSIAIEFGKNTYILALDNGLFTIGAPHSDGEGPSPEEIFTAFP' A
#
# COMPACT_ATOMS: atom_id res chain seq x y z
N LYS A 1 -2.77 18.30 -35.73
CA LYS A 1 -1.89 17.10 -35.58
C LYS A 1 -1.00 17.29 -34.35
N ARG A 2 -1.37 16.73 -33.19
CA ARG A 2 -0.49 16.65 -32.01
C ARG A 2 -0.29 15.18 -31.67
N LYS A 3 0.94 14.70 -31.85
CA LYS A 3 1.39 13.34 -31.53
C LYS A 3 1.38 13.19 -30.00
N HIS A 4 0.44 12.41 -29.46
CA HIS A 4 0.63 11.85 -28.13
C HIS A 4 1.63 10.70 -28.25
N LYS A 5 2.81 10.91 -27.63
CA LYS A 5 3.88 9.94 -27.50
C LYS A 5 3.40 8.84 -26.55
N LYS A 6 3.06 7.69 -27.12
CA LYS A 6 2.76 6.43 -26.40
C LYS A 6 3.99 6.12 -25.53
N LYS A 7 3.84 6.17 -24.21
CA LYS A 7 4.90 5.78 -23.28
C LYS A 7 4.75 4.27 -23.09
N GLU A 8 5.45 3.53 -23.94
CA GLU A 8 5.69 2.10 -23.75
C GLU A 8 6.53 1.94 -22.49
N LYS A 9 6.06 1.10 -21.56
CA LYS A 9 6.90 0.53 -20.52
C LYS A 9 6.48 -0.93 -20.34
N SER A 10 7.03 -1.75 -21.21
CA SER A 10 7.06 -3.21 -21.08
C SER A 10 8.35 -3.57 -20.35
N GLU A 11 8.24 -4.15 -19.15
CA GLU A 11 9.23 -5.06 -18.55
C GLU A 11 8.59 -5.69 -17.30
N ASP A 12 8.26 -6.98 -17.43
CA ASP A 12 7.66 -7.91 -16.44
C ASP A 12 6.17 -7.69 -16.09
N ASP A 13 5.25 -8.06 -17.00
CA ASP A 13 3.83 -8.33 -16.71
C ASP A 13 3.65 -9.59 -15.82
N LYS A 14 4.44 -9.73 -14.74
CA LYS A 14 3.98 -10.51 -13.60
C LYS A 14 3.09 -9.56 -12.82
N VAL A 15 1.79 -9.76 -12.99
CA VAL A 15 0.79 -9.16 -12.12
C VAL A 15 1.22 -9.42 -10.69
N ASP A 16 1.59 -8.37 -9.98
CA ASP A 16 1.92 -8.47 -8.56
C ASP A 16 0.61 -8.76 -7.82
N GLU A 17 0.45 -10.03 -7.43
CA GLU A 17 -0.75 -10.49 -6.74
C GLU A 17 -0.95 -9.76 -5.42
N ASP A 18 0.14 -9.31 -4.78
CA ASP A 18 0.10 -8.55 -3.52
C ASP A 18 -0.48 -7.15 -3.79
N CYS A 19 0.06 -6.48 -4.82
CA CYS A 19 -0.47 -5.22 -5.31
C CYS A 19 -1.98 -5.30 -5.60
N LEU A 20 -2.44 -6.38 -6.23
CA LEU A 20 -3.86 -6.58 -6.49
C LEU A 20 -4.67 -6.89 -5.23
N LYS A 21 -4.16 -7.69 -4.29
CA LYS A 21 -4.87 -8.09 -3.07
C LYS A 21 -4.98 -6.97 -2.05
N HIS A 22 -4.07 -6.01 -2.07
CA HIS A 22 -4.01 -4.90 -1.12
C HIS A 22 -4.35 -3.55 -1.76
N GLY A 23 -5.14 -3.55 -2.85
CA GLY A 23 -5.69 -2.32 -3.43
C GLY A 23 -4.64 -1.34 -3.97
N GLY A 24 -3.56 -1.86 -4.55
CA GLY A 24 -2.44 -1.09 -5.10
C GLY A 24 -1.24 -0.95 -4.16
N TRP A 25 -1.31 -1.53 -2.96
CA TRP A 25 -0.21 -1.57 -1.99
C TRP A 25 0.56 -2.87 -2.12
N TRP A 26 1.87 -2.83 -1.89
CA TRP A 26 2.72 -4.01 -1.99
C TRP A 26 3.69 -4.07 -0.83
N LYS A 27 4.08 -5.28 -0.46
CA LYS A 27 5.10 -5.53 0.54
C LYS A 27 6.46 -5.04 0.06
N VAL A 28 7.14 -4.34 0.95
CA VAL A 28 8.52 -3.91 0.76
C VAL A 28 9.49 -4.96 1.32
N GLU A 29 10.60 -5.23 0.61
CA GLU A 29 11.63 -6.18 1.05
C GLU A 29 12.78 -5.54 1.82
N LYS A 30 13.13 -4.28 1.51
CA LYS A 30 14.27 -3.57 2.09
C LYS A 30 13.81 -2.35 2.88
N ILE A 31 14.46 -2.09 4.01
CA ILE A 31 14.13 -0.93 4.85
C ILE A 31 14.35 0.41 4.12
N GLU A 32 15.29 0.44 3.15
CA GLU A 32 15.60 1.62 2.33
C GLU A 32 14.42 2.08 1.47
N ASP A 33 13.53 1.15 1.13
CA ASP A 33 12.34 1.42 0.32
C ASP A 33 11.13 1.84 1.20
N VAL A 34 11.27 1.82 2.53
CA VAL A 34 10.24 2.27 3.48
C VAL A 34 10.31 3.79 3.62
N SER A 35 9.70 4.49 2.66
CA SER A 35 9.68 5.96 2.60
C SER A 35 8.37 6.47 2.02
N GLY A 36 7.89 7.61 2.52
CA GLY A 36 6.61 8.20 2.10
C GLY A 36 5.43 7.51 2.78
N SER A 37 4.34 7.30 2.02
CA SER A 37 3.13 6.68 2.55
C SER A 37 3.31 5.17 2.70
N ILE A 38 3.17 4.68 3.93
CA ILE A 38 3.30 3.27 4.30
C ILE A 38 2.07 2.82 5.07
N ALA A 39 1.79 1.52 5.05
CA ALA A 39 0.83 0.88 5.94
C ALA A 39 1.50 -0.33 6.60
N ILE A 40 1.04 -0.70 7.79
CA ILE A 40 1.61 -1.82 8.56
C ILE A 40 0.52 -2.86 8.74
N GLU A 41 0.71 -4.03 8.14
CA GLU A 41 -0.24 -5.14 8.17
C GLU A 41 0.09 -6.15 9.28
N PHE A 42 -0.94 -6.60 9.99
CA PHE A 42 -0.91 -7.69 10.97
C PHE A 42 -1.94 -8.75 10.61
N GLY A 43 -1.48 -9.90 10.10
CA GLY A 43 -2.36 -11.02 9.77
C GLY A 43 -2.77 -11.00 8.30
N LYS A 44 -4.08 -11.07 8.03
CA LYS A 44 -4.63 -11.07 6.65
C LYS A 44 -5.44 -9.80 6.43
N ASN A 45 -4.97 -8.93 5.55
CA ASN A 45 -5.62 -7.68 5.14
C ASN A 45 -6.08 -6.82 6.33
N THR A 46 -5.30 -6.82 7.42
CA THR A 46 -5.66 -6.09 8.64
C THR A 46 -4.52 -5.17 9.01
N TYR A 47 -4.78 -3.86 9.13
CA TYR A 47 -3.72 -2.86 9.28
C TYR A 47 -3.75 -2.21 10.67
N ILE A 48 -2.64 -1.58 11.06
CA ILE A 48 -2.62 -0.73 12.26
C ILE A 48 -3.49 0.50 12.00
N LEU A 49 -4.46 0.74 12.87
CA LEU A 49 -5.35 1.90 12.84
C LEU A 49 -4.98 2.88 13.96
N ALA A 50 -4.84 4.16 13.61
CA ALA A 50 -4.61 5.25 14.56
C ALA A 50 -5.94 5.74 15.16
N LEU A 51 -5.95 5.97 16.47
CA LEU A 51 -7.10 6.55 17.18
C LEU A 51 -6.84 8.02 17.52
N ASP A 52 -7.91 8.81 17.61
CA ASP A 52 -7.85 10.24 17.96
C ASP A 52 -7.24 10.53 19.34
N ASN A 53 -7.17 9.52 20.21
CA ASN A 53 -6.58 9.62 21.54
C ASN A 53 -5.06 9.37 21.56
N GLY A 54 -4.42 9.22 20.39
CA GLY A 54 -2.99 8.96 20.26
C GLY A 54 -2.58 7.51 20.54
N LEU A 55 -3.55 6.60 20.66
CA LEU A 55 -3.30 5.17 20.74
C LEU A 55 -3.44 4.52 19.36
N PHE A 56 -2.99 3.27 19.26
CA PHE A 56 -3.16 2.43 18.08
C PHE A 56 -3.98 1.19 18.43
N THR A 57 -4.73 0.71 17.44
CA THR A 57 -5.40 -0.59 17.49
C THR A 57 -5.13 -1.33 16.17
N ILE A 58 -5.54 -2.59 16.11
CA ILE A 58 -5.63 -3.34 14.87
C ILE A 58 -7.01 -3.04 14.26
N GLY A 59 -7.04 -2.66 12.98
CA GLY A 59 -8.25 -2.38 12.21
C GLY A 59 -9.10 -3.65 11.99
N ALA A 60 -10.24 -3.48 11.33
CA ALA A 60 -11.00 -4.64 10.87
C ALA A 60 -10.30 -5.26 9.64
N PRO A 61 -10.45 -6.59 9.40
CA PRO A 61 -9.97 -7.18 8.15
C PRO A 61 -10.67 -6.55 6.94
N HIS A 62 -9.87 -6.15 5.96
CA HIS A 62 -10.30 -5.64 4.66
C HIS A 62 -10.56 -6.78 3.69
N SER A 63 -11.35 -6.50 2.66
CA SER A 63 -11.60 -7.47 1.58
C SER A 63 -10.38 -7.59 0.66
N ASP A 64 -10.31 -8.66 -0.13
CA ASP A 64 -9.31 -8.78 -1.19
C ASP A 64 -9.51 -7.66 -2.22
N GLY A 65 -8.44 -6.91 -2.49
CA GLY A 65 -8.46 -5.76 -3.39
C GLY A 65 -8.71 -4.42 -2.73
N GLU A 66 -8.97 -4.41 -1.42
CA GLU A 66 -9.07 -3.18 -0.63
C GLU A 66 -7.73 -2.81 0.00
N GLY A 67 -7.36 -1.54 -0.15
CA GLY A 67 -6.17 -0.98 0.49
C GLY A 67 -6.48 -0.43 1.89
N PRO A 68 -5.44 -0.05 2.64
CA PRO A 68 -5.59 0.58 3.95
C PRO A 68 -6.44 1.85 3.89
N SER A 69 -7.20 2.07 4.95
CA SER A 69 -7.97 3.29 5.20
C SER A 69 -7.03 4.48 5.47
N PRO A 70 -7.50 5.73 5.31
CA PRO A 70 -6.69 6.91 5.64
C PRO A 70 -6.10 6.90 7.06
N GLU A 71 -6.83 6.34 8.03
CA GLU A 71 -6.39 6.21 9.45
C GLU A 71 -5.36 5.09 9.67
N GLU A 72 -5.12 4.26 8.66
CA GLU A 72 -4.17 3.15 8.65
C GLU A 72 -2.91 3.45 7.82
N ILE A 73 -2.86 4.63 7.20
CA ILE A 73 -1.72 5.10 6.41
C ILE A 73 -0.85 6.00 7.27
N PHE A 74 0.43 5.66 7.36
CA PHE A 74 1.46 6.40 8.07
C PHE A 74 2.47 7.00 7.09
N THR A 75 3.20 8.01 7.55
CA THR A 75 4.28 8.60 6.75
C THR A 75 5.62 8.20 7.35
N ALA A 76 6.38 7.41 6.61
CA ALA A 76 7.77 7.12 6.90
C ALA A 76 8.68 8.20 6.30
N PHE A 77 9.66 8.64 7.09
CA PHE A 77 10.71 9.55 6.65
C PHE A 77 12.08 8.92 6.96
N PRO A 78 13.07 9.11 6.07
CA PRO A 78 14.44 8.60 6.25
C PRO A 78 15.20 9.32 7.38
#